data_AF-A0A8H5USF8-F1
#
_entry.id   AF-A0A8H5USF8-F1
#
_cell.length_a   1.000
_cell.length_b   1.000
_cell.length_c   1.000
_cell.angle_alpha   90.00
_cell.angle_beta   90.00
_cell.angle_gamma   90.00
#
_symmetry.space_group_name_H-M   'P 1'
#
loop_
_entity.id
_entity.type
_entity.pdbx_description
1 polymer ?
#
loop_
_entity_poly.entity_id
_entity_poly.type
_entity_poly.pdbx_seq_one_letter_code
_entity_poly.pdbx_strand_id
1 'polypeptide(L)'
;MTIRLIEASEEHLPAIARIATAAFHPNTDALSRRLFPPHLQPTDIPDGEAAYDWRFARKASSLASSESHLVVAVDDEKVQDDQVVGFSLWDAPPATGGDSGPSKEIPCTALDKEAYNEMKKTVNQDAVDTFGEQGIAGVWHLDYIGVSPGNQRRGVGKMLLQWGLDHAAAEGKDCYLVATEAGRPLYVAAGFKDIRVVPILGIPHYSMILRASTLRNRFPSVLDLYLYFLISLLLDPHRLFAAFAAFSILIGSEASPCKPISSTTEIQATSTFSSETETATASDATFTSELTSTESSYVTDITVTESETATSSEAESTSTVVVSTTETSAFTSTTEAASTMEAASTTEAASTTSAAPIENPTIIINGDFETGSIAPWVNFGIGAFADIDSSPVHSGSYSLEMGSQASEWSNVFQILRKSTLVANQPYSLTLYAKVSSGTSCSALEAFIDNNDLNDDFGPRISVTGAQIASDFTGLSGEFSLTQTALDSNNPIRVIIRAKCSNGFVAWVDDVHMGISD
;
A
#
# COMPACT_ATOMS: atom_id res chain seq x y z
N MET A 1 5.93 19.61 13.80
CA MET A 1 5.81 18.74 12.62
C MET A 1 6.92 17.71 12.66
N THR A 2 6.65 16.59 13.33
CA THR A 2 7.59 15.47 13.44
C THR A 2 7.18 14.40 12.44
N ILE A 3 7.52 14.61 11.17
CA ILE A 3 7.43 13.53 10.18
C ILE A 3 8.69 12.69 10.30
N ARG A 4 8.53 11.37 10.43
CA ARG A 4 9.60 10.39 10.35
C ARG A 4 9.37 9.42 9.22
N LEU A 5 10.46 8.84 8.72
CA LEU A 5 10.40 7.77 7.74
C LEU A 5 10.59 6.43 8.44
N ILE A 6 9.81 5.44 8.07
CA ILE A 6 9.99 4.05 8.50
C ILE A 6 9.82 3.12 7.29
N GLU A 7 10.47 1.96 7.34
CA GLU A 7 10.15 0.89 6.41
C GLU A 7 8.71 0.42 6.64
N ALA A 8 8.02 0.13 5.55
CA ALA A 8 6.64 -0.32 5.60
C ALA A 8 6.57 -1.77 6.10
N SER A 9 5.48 -2.06 6.79
CA SER A 9 5.04 -3.41 7.18
C SER A 9 3.65 -3.64 6.58
N GLU A 10 3.11 -4.86 6.74
CA GLU A 10 1.76 -5.18 6.23
C GLU A 10 0.67 -4.25 6.77
N GLU A 11 0.82 -3.74 8.00
CA GLU A 11 -0.14 -2.83 8.65
C GLU A 11 -0.27 -1.48 7.91
N HIS A 12 0.75 -1.11 7.12
CA HIS A 12 0.79 0.15 6.38
C HIS A 12 0.14 0.05 5.00
N LEU A 13 -0.07 -1.17 4.47
CA LEU A 13 -0.57 -1.39 3.11
C LEU A 13 -1.92 -0.72 2.83
N PRO A 14 -2.93 -0.74 3.73
CA PRO A 14 -4.19 -0.04 3.49
C PRO A 14 -3.99 1.47 3.29
N ALA A 15 -3.17 2.10 4.13
CA ALA A 15 -2.88 3.53 4.03
C ALA A 15 -2.10 3.86 2.74
N ILE A 16 -1.13 3.02 2.36
CA ILE A 16 -0.38 3.17 1.11
C ILE A 16 -1.30 3.08 -0.11
N ALA A 17 -2.20 2.09 -0.15
CA ALA A 17 -3.16 1.91 -1.24
C ALA A 17 -4.09 3.11 -1.34
N ARG A 18 -4.66 3.58 -0.22
CA ARG A 18 -5.51 4.78 -0.16
C ARG A 18 -4.79 6.03 -0.67
N ILE A 19 -3.53 6.24 -0.24
CA ILE A 19 -2.72 7.36 -0.71
C ILE A 19 -2.44 7.25 -2.21
N ALA A 20 -2.14 6.05 -2.70
CA ALA A 20 -1.92 5.82 -4.12
C ALA A 20 -3.19 6.18 -4.89
N THR A 21 -4.35 5.61 -4.53
CA THR A 21 -5.69 5.93 -5.05
C THR A 21 -5.95 7.43 -5.12
N ALA A 22 -5.79 8.14 -4.01
CA ALA A 22 -6.06 9.57 -3.94
C ALA A 22 -5.04 10.43 -4.71
N ALA A 23 -3.74 10.13 -4.62
CA ALA A 23 -2.69 10.94 -5.25
C ALA A 23 -2.67 10.77 -6.79
N PHE A 24 -3.10 9.61 -7.27
CA PHE A 24 -3.16 9.26 -8.70
C PHE A 24 -4.61 8.94 -9.07
N HIS A 25 -5.53 9.83 -8.71
CA HIS A 25 -6.95 9.69 -9.03
C HIS A 25 -7.17 9.93 -10.53
N PRO A 26 -8.00 9.14 -11.24
CA PRO A 26 -8.33 9.33 -12.66
C PRO A 26 -8.93 10.70 -13.07
N ASN A 27 -9.27 11.55 -12.11
CA ASN A 27 -9.79 12.91 -12.39
C ASN A 27 -8.66 13.94 -12.48
N THR A 28 -7.50 13.63 -11.91
CA THR A 28 -6.35 14.53 -11.84
C THR A 28 -5.12 13.95 -12.53
N ASP A 29 -5.04 12.62 -12.65
CA ASP A 29 -3.93 11.91 -13.27
C ASP A 29 -4.38 11.26 -14.59
N ALA A 30 -3.82 11.75 -15.70
CA ALA A 30 -4.21 11.30 -17.03
C ALA A 30 -3.83 9.83 -17.30
N LEU A 31 -2.72 9.35 -16.73
CA LEU A 31 -2.28 7.96 -16.92
C LEU A 31 -3.25 7.02 -16.20
N SER A 32 -3.60 7.33 -14.96
CA SER A 32 -4.61 6.59 -14.20
C SER A 32 -5.96 6.58 -14.90
N ARG A 33 -6.37 7.68 -15.56
CA ARG A 33 -7.60 7.67 -16.38
C ARG A 33 -7.54 6.72 -17.58
N ARG A 34 -6.35 6.54 -18.18
CA ARG A 34 -6.18 5.56 -19.27
C ARG A 34 -6.19 4.13 -18.78
N LEU A 35 -5.58 3.89 -17.62
CA LEU A 35 -5.53 2.55 -17.00
C LEU A 35 -6.87 2.14 -16.39
N PHE A 36 -7.65 3.09 -15.87
CA PHE A 36 -8.94 2.88 -15.22
C PHE A 36 -10.02 3.69 -15.94
N PRO A 37 -10.43 3.27 -17.16
CA PRO A 37 -11.39 4.02 -17.96
C PRO A 37 -12.81 3.88 -17.40
N PRO A 38 -13.69 4.90 -17.57
CA PRO A 38 -15.04 4.91 -16.97
C PRO A 38 -15.90 3.70 -17.31
N HIS A 39 -15.77 3.14 -18.52
CA HIS A 39 -16.59 2.02 -18.98
C HIS A 39 -16.22 0.67 -18.32
N LEU A 40 -15.06 0.58 -17.66
CA LEU A 40 -14.65 -0.57 -16.87
C LEU A 40 -14.86 -0.36 -15.37
N GLN A 41 -15.21 0.87 -14.93
CA GLN A 41 -15.44 1.14 -13.52
C GLN A 41 -16.78 0.53 -13.08
N PRO A 42 -16.85 -0.14 -11.93
CA PRO A 42 -18.10 -0.57 -11.32
C PRO A 42 -19.01 0.64 -11.08
N THR A 43 -20.31 0.50 -11.35
CA THR A 43 -21.28 1.60 -11.22
C THR A 43 -21.68 1.92 -9.79
N ASP A 44 -21.40 0.99 -8.87
CA ASP A 44 -21.70 1.04 -7.44
C ASP A 44 -20.54 1.57 -6.59
N ILE A 45 -19.36 1.76 -7.20
CA ILE A 45 -18.16 2.27 -6.54
C ILE A 45 -17.87 3.69 -7.07
N PRO A 46 -17.49 4.65 -6.22
CA PRO A 46 -17.05 5.96 -6.70
C PRO A 46 -15.90 5.84 -7.72
N ASP A 47 -15.98 6.61 -8.79
CA ASP A 47 -14.98 6.61 -9.87
C ASP A 47 -13.57 6.87 -9.30
N GLY A 48 -12.61 6.01 -9.65
CA GLY A 48 -11.24 6.05 -9.15
C GLY A 48 -10.97 5.14 -7.94
N GLU A 49 -11.99 4.79 -7.15
CA GLU A 49 -11.81 3.95 -5.95
C GLU A 49 -11.64 2.46 -6.28
N ALA A 50 -12.13 2.00 -7.44
CA ALA A 50 -11.94 0.61 -7.89
C ALA A 50 -10.45 0.23 -8.13
N ALA A 51 -9.55 1.22 -8.17
CA ALA A 51 -8.11 0.99 -8.23
C ALA A 51 -7.50 0.58 -6.88
N TYR A 52 -8.22 0.76 -5.76
CA TYR A 52 -7.70 0.52 -4.41
C TYR A 52 -7.22 -0.92 -4.23
N ASP A 53 -8.06 -1.92 -4.47
CA ASP A 53 -7.73 -3.34 -4.24
C ASP A 53 -6.54 -3.78 -5.09
N TRP A 54 -6.51 -3.34 -6.34
CA TRP A 54 -5.40 -3.64 -7.24
C TRP A 54 -4.09 -2.97 -6.79
N ARG A 55 -4.15 -1.70 -6.34
CA ARG A 55 -2.99 -0.99 -5.80
C ARG A 55 -2.51 -1.64 -4.51
N PHE A 56 -3.42 -2.04 -3.63
CA PHE A 56 -3.13 -2.79 -2.40
C PHE A 56 -2.39 -4.09 -2.73
N ALA A 57 -2.97 -4.95 -3.57
CA ALA A 57 -2.38 -6.24 -3.92
C ALA A 57 -1.01 -6.08 -4.59
N ARG A 58 -0.84 -5.05 -5.43
CA ARG A 58 0.46 -4.77 -6.07
C ARG A 58 1.51 -4.35 -5.04
N LYS A 59 1.16 -3.50 -4.08
CA LYS A 59 2.09 -3.08 -3.03
C LYS A 59 2.37 -4.18 -2.01
N ALA A 60 1.41 -5.06 -1.73
CA ALA A 60 1.63 -6.27 -0.95
C ALA A 60 2.65 -7.20 -1.64
N SER A 61 2.53 -7.37 -2.96
CA SER A 61 3.51 -8.16 -3.74
C SER A 61 4.90 -7.54 -3.74
N SER A 62 5.00 -6.21 -3.84
CA SER A 62 6.29 -5.51 -3.73
C SER A 62 6.87 -5.62 -2.32
N LEU A 63 6.06 -5.54 -1.27
CA LEU A 63 6.53 -5.66 0.12
C LEU A 63 7.13 -7.05 0.42
N ALA A 64 6.64 -8.10 -0.26
CA ALA A 64 7.16 -9.45 -0.12
C ALA A 64 8.51 -9.68 -0.84
N SER A 65 8.94 -8.75 -1.69
CA SER A 65 10.22 -8.83 -2.41
C SER A 65 11.37 -8.33 -1.54
N SER A 66 12.47 -9.08 -1.49
CA SER A 66 13.69 -8.64 -0.79
C SER A 66 14.45 -7.52 -1.49
N GLU A 67 14.14 -7.27 -2.77
CA GLU A 67 14.80 -6.26 -3.60
C GLU A 67 14.00 -4.95 -3.66
N SER A 68 12.75 -4.98 -3.22
CA SER A 68 11.86 -3.82 -3.21
C SER A 68 11.75 -3.24 -1.80
N HIS A 69 11.99 -1.94 -1.68
CA HIS A 69 11.93 -1.20 -0.43
C HIS A 69 10.74 -0.25 -0.44
N LEU A 70 9.71 -0.61 0.32
CA LEU A 70 8.54 0.24 0.55
C LEU A 70 8.76 1.03 1.84
N VAL A 71 8.71 2.35 1.74
CA VAL A 71 9.01 3.28 2.85
C VAL A 71 7.85 4.24 3.00
N VAL A 72 7.43 4.49 4.24
CA VAL A 72 6.33 5.40 4.57
C VAL A 72 6.79 6.59 5.38
N ALA A 73 6.13 7.73 5.15
CA ALA A 73 6.27 8.94 5.94
C ALA A 73 5.12 9.02 6.94
N VAL A 74 5.46 9.06 8.22
CA VAL A 74 4.53 9.04 9.35
C VAL A 74 4.55 10.39 10.06
N ASP A 75 3.41 11.07 10.14
CA ASP A 75 3.19 12.32 10.85
C ASP A 75 2.64 11.99 12.25
N ASP A 76 3.52 11.97 13.27
CA ASP A 76 3.16 11.56 14.65
C ASP A 76 2.17 12.52 15.33
N GLU A 77 1.90 13.69 14.73
CA GLU A 77 0.88 14.63 15.20
C GLU A 77 -0.54 14.23 14.75
N LYS A 78 -0.67 13.25 13.84
CA LYS A 78 -1.95 12.76 13.35
C LYS A 78 -2.41 11.50 14.08
N VAL A 79 -3.74 11.34 14.14
CA VAL A 79 -4.36 10.11 14.62
C VAL A 79 -3.98 8.93 13.73
N GLN A 80 -4.00 7.72 14.29
CA GLN A 80 -3.45 6.50 13.70
C GLN A 80 -3.93 6.25 12.26
N ASP A 81 -5.21 6.50 11.96
CA ASP A 81 -5.80 6.33 10.63
C ASP A 81 -5.23 7.27 9.55
N ASP A 82 -4.70 8.44 9.92
CA ASP A 82 -4.14 9.44 9.00
C ASP A 82 -2.65 9.73 9.26
N GLN A 83 -2.01 8.85 10.05
CA GLN A 83 -0.62 9.01 10.47
C GLN A 83 0.32 8.83 9.28
N VAL A 84 0.03 7.88 8.38
CA VAL A 84 0.79 7.72 7.13
C VAL A 84 0.35 8.81 6.15
N VAL A 85 1.28 9.69 5.78
CA VAL A 85 1.00 10.86 4.93
C VAL A 85 1.62 10.76 3.53
N GLY A 86 2.52 9.81 3.31
CA GLY A 86 3.11 9.51 2.01
C GLY A 86 3.92 8.22 2.02
N PHE A 87 4.30 7.74 0.84
CA PHE A 87 5.12 6.55 0.68
C PHE A 87 5.99 6.63 -0.57
N SER A 88 7.04 5.81 -0.61
CA SER A 88 7.84 5.54 -1.81
C SER A 88 8.14 4.05 -1.92
N LEU A 89 8.20 3.55 -3.15
CA LEU A 89 8.64 2.21 -3.51
C LEU A 89 9.89 2.34 -4.36
N TRP A 90 10.98 1.74 -3.88
CA TRP A 90 12.26 1.66 -4.55
C TRP A 90 12.60 0.21 -4.87
N ASP A 91 13.28 -0.03 -5.97
CA ASP A 91 13.92 -1.31 -6.27
C ASP A 91 15.44 -1.13 -6.19
N ALA A 92 16.07 -1.93 -5.34
CA ALA A 92 17.51 -1.99 -5.19
C ALA A 92 18.13 -2.86 -6.30
N PRO A 93 19.37 -2.56 -6.74
CA PRO A 93 20.11 -3.45 -7.61
C PRO A 93 20.21 -4.87 -7.00
N PRO A 94 19.85 -5.94 -7.73
CA PRO A 94 19.94 -7.31 -7.25
C PRO A 94 21.38 -7.67 -6.86
N ALA A 95 21.56 -8.31 -5.70
CA ALA A 95 22.88 -8.66 -5.17
C ALA A 95 23.67 -9.65 -6.07
N THR A 96 22.97 -10.46 -6.87
CA THR A 96 23.55 -11.49 -7.75
C THR A 96 23.27 -11.27 -9.24
N GLY A 97 22.83 -10.07 -9.64
CA GLY A 97 22.54 -9.77 -11.05
C GLY A 97 21.40 -10.60 -11.64
N GLY A 98 20.48 -11.06 -10.78
CA GLY A 98 19.26 -11.76 -11.19
C GLY A 98 18.23 -10.80 -11.76
N ASP A 99 17.38 -11.31 -12.65
CA ASP A 99 16.27 -10.57 -13.22
C ASP A 99 15.17 -10.40 -12.15
N SER A 100 14.72 -9.18 -11.89
CA SER A 100 13.56 -8.90 -11.03
C SER A 100 12.31 -9.41 -11.73
N GLY A 101 12.09 -10.72 -11.65
CA GLY A 101 11.05 -11.43 -12.40
C GLY A 101 9.66 -10.87 -12.10
N PRO A 102 8.73 -10.91 -13.08
CA PRO A 102 7.42 -10.30 -12.93
C PRO A 102 6.65 -10.95 -11.76
N SER A 103 6.07 -10.11 -10.90
CA SER A 103 5.06 -10.56 -9.94
C SER A 103 3.90 -11.22 -10.69
N LYS A 104 3.30 -12.27 -10.09
CA LYS A 104 2.09 -12.91 -10.64
C LYS A 104 1.06 -11.84 -11.00
N GLU A 105 0.42 -11.99 -12.16
CA GLU A 105 -0.58 -11.03 -12.63
C GLU A 105 -1.70 -10.90 -11.59
N ILE A 106 -1.92 -9.67 -11.14
CA ILE A 106 -2.96 -9.36 -10.16
C ILE A 106 -4.23 -9.03 -10.94
N PRO A 107 -5.30 -9.86 -10.83
CA PRO A 107 -6.53 -9.61 -11.56
C PRO A 107 -7.19 -8.32 -11.06
N CYS A 108 -7.67 -7.50 -12.00
CA CYS A 108 -8.52 -6.35 -11.73
C CYS A 108 -9.45 -6.17 -12.92
N THR A 109 -10.76 -6.16 -12.67
CA THR A 109 -11.80 -5.97 -13.70
C THR A 109 -11.91 -4.51 -14.13
N ALA A 110 -11.58 -3.58 -13.24
CA ALA A 110 -11.61 -2.14 -13.50
C ALA A 110 -10.35 -1.61 -14.24
N LEU A 111 -9.33 -2.46 -14.40
CA LEU A 111 -8.08 -2.14 -15.08
C LEU A 111 -8.17 -2.55 -16.56
N ASP A 112 -7.87 -1.61 -17.46
CA ASP A 112 -7.63 -1.90 -18.86
C ASP A 112 -6.29 -2.66 -19.00
N LYS A 113 -6.38 -3.97 -19.28
CA LYS A 113 -5.23 -4.87 -19.29
C LYS A 113 -4.30 -4.57 -20.46
N GLU A 114 -4.85 -4.24 -21.62
CA GLU A 114 -4.12 -3.87 -22.83
C GLU A 114 -3.30 -2.61 -22.58
N ALA A 115 -3.94 -1.57 -22.04
CA ALA A 115 -3.28 -0.31 -21.68
C ALA A 115 -2.19 -0.53 -20.61
N TYR A 116 -2.45 -1.37 -19.60
CA TYR A 116 -1.47 -1.70 -18.57
C TYR A 116 -0.26 -2.46 -19.15
N ASN A 117 -0.48 -3.39 -20.07
CA ASN A 117 0.59 -4.14 -20.73
C ASN A 117 1.42 -3.26 -21.67
N GLU A 118 0.79 -2.34 -22.41
CA GLU A 118 1.47 -1.35 -23.23
C GLU A 118 2.32 -0.39 -22.38
N MET A 119 1.78 0.08 -21.26
CA MET A 119 2.54 0.89 -20.30
C MET A 119 3.78 0.14 -19.80
N LYS A 120 3.63 -1.10 -19.31
CA LYS A 120 4.76 -1.92 -18.84
C LYS A 120 5.81 -2.11 -19.93
N LYS A 121 5.38 -2.43 -21.15
CA LYS A 121 6.27 -2.58 -22.29
C LYS A 121 7.07 -1.31 -22.57
N THR A 122 6.40 -0.15 -22.54
CA THR A 122 7.03 1.15 -22.80
C THR A 122 8.08 1.50 -21.74
N VAL A 123 7.75 1.32 -20.46
CA VAL A 123 8.68 1.58 -19.34
C VAL A 123 9.88 0.62 -19.39
N ASN A 124 9.63 -0.67 -19.63
CA ASN A 124 10.70 -1.66 -19.74
C ASN A 124 11.60 -1.39 -20.94
N GLN A 125 11.04 -0.97 -22.07
CA GLN A 125 11.82 -0.63 -23.26
C GLN A 125 12.71 0.60 -22.99
N ASP A 126 12.22 1.62 -22.30
CA ASP A 126 13.04 2.80 -21.95
C ASP A 126 14.21 2.43 -21.03
N ALA A 127 13.99 1.51 -20.08
CA ALA A 127 15.06 0.95 -19.26
C ALA A 127 16.10 0.20 -20.10
N VAL A 128 15.66 -0.62 -21.06
CA VAL A 128 16.56 -1.33 -21.99
C VAL A 128 17.31 -0.37 -22.90
N ASP A 129 16.65 0.66 -23.43
CA ASP A 129 17.28 1.67 -24.29
C ASP A 129 18.33 2.50 -23.52
N THR A 130 18.15 2.63 -22.20
CA THR A 130 19.04 3.41 -21.33
C THR A 130 20.21 2.59 -20.79
N PHE A 131 19.98 1.32 -20.43
CA PHE A 131 20.95 0.50 -19.70
C PHE A 131 21.34 -0.81 -20.42
N GLY A 132 20.79 -1.06 -21.61
CA GLY A 132 20.98 -2.30 -22.36
C GLY A 132 20.10 -3.44 -21.83
N GLU A 133 20.40 -4.67 -22.25
CA GLU A 133 19.61 -5.87 -21.91
C GLU A 133 19.48 -6.14 -20.40
N GLN A 134 20.38 -5.57 -19.59
CA GLN A 134 20.35 -5.69 -18.13
C GLN A 134 19.29 -4.80 -17.45
N GLY A 135 18.66 -3.89 -18.21
CA GLY A 135 17.62 -3.00 -17.70
C GLY A 135 18.04 -2.24 -16.43
N ILE A 136 17.17 -2.22 -15.43
CA ILE A 136 17.41 -1.50 -14.18
C ILE A 136 18.31 -2.23 -13.16
N ALA A 137 18.81 -3.44 -13.46
CA ALA A 137 19.56 -4.25 -12.50
C ALA A 137 20.87 -3.63 -11.99
N GLY A 138 21.35 -2.54 -12.62
CA GLY A 138 22.54 -1.80 -12.21
C GLY A 138 22.29 -0.54 -11.38
N VAL A 139 21.04 -0.13 -11.17
CA VAL A 139 20.67 1.19 -10.63
C VAL A 139 19.60 1.10 -9.56
N TRP A 140 19.58 2.06 -8.64
CA TRP A 140 18.46 2.24 -7.73
C TRP A 140 17.28 2.85 -8.48
N HIS A 141 16.17 2.13 -8.57
CA HIS A 141 15.01 2.55 -9.34
C HIS A 141 13.87 3.03 -8.42
N LEU A 142 13.29 4.19 -8.71
CA LEU A 142 12.06 4.64 -8.04
C LEU A 142 10.85 4.26 -8.90
N ASP A 143 10.14 3.18 -8.53
CA ASP A 143 8.89 2.76 -9.20
C ASP A 143 7.72 3.67 -8.85
N TYR A 144 7.62 4.11 -7.58
CA TYR A 144 6.43 4.80 -7.11
C TYR A 144 6.73 5.78 -5.99
N ILE A 145 6.20 6.99 -6.06
CA ILE A 145 6.17 7.91 -4.91
C ILE A 145 4.82 8.63 -4.85
N GLY A 146 4.20 8.62 -3.68
CA GLY A 146 2.88 9.19 -3.47
C GLY A 146 2.82 9.97 -2.16
N VAL A 147 2.22 11.16 -2.20
CA VAL A 147 1.91 11.93 -1.00
C VAL A 147 0.42 12.25 -1.02
N SER A 148 -0.25 11.96 0.10
CA SER A 148 -1.67 12.26 0.27
C SER A 148 -1.96 13.73 -0.08
N PRO A 149 -3.02 14.05 -0.85
CA PRO A 149 -3.25 15.40 -1.37
C PRO A 149 -3.19 16.51 -0.31
N GLY A 150 -3.78 16.28 0.87
CA GLY A 150 -3.77 17.24 1.98
C GLY A 150 -2.42 17.43 2.68
N ASN A 151 -1.40 16.63 2.37
CA ASN A 151 -0.06 16.71 2.96
C ASN A 151 1.03 17.04 1.93
N GLN A 152 0.65 17.31 0.68
CA GLN A 152 1.59 17.74 -0.35
C GLN A 152 2.21 19.11 -0.02
N ARG A 153 3.32 19.44 -0.69
CA ARG A 153 4.03 20.72 -0.54
C ARG A 153 4.58 21.01 0.87
N ARG A 154 4.55 20.04 1.79
CA ARG A 154 5.16 20.12 3.13
C ARG A 154 6.57 19.47 3.21
N GLY A 155 7.15 19.10 2.07
CA GLY A 155 8.47 18.45 2.01
C GLY A 155 8.47 16.92 2.12
N VAL A 156 7.31 16.27 2.31
CA VAL A 156 7.17 14.81 2.45
C VAL A 156 7.80 14.05 1.27
N GLY A 157 7.46 14.43 0.03
CA GLY A 157 8.03 13.79 -1.17
C GLY A 157 9.55 13.96 -1.28
N LYS A 158 10.10 15.07 -0.78
CA LYS A 158 11.55 15.28 -0.73
C LYS A 158 12.22 14.35 0.27
N MET A 159 11.61 14.11 1.43
CA MET A 159 12.13 13.19 2.45
C MET A 159 12.15 11.74 1.92
N LEU A 160 11.03 11.29 1.35
CA LEU A 160 10.90 9.96 0.75
C LEU A 160 11.88 9.75 -0.42
N LEU A 161 12.06 10.77 -1.26
CA LEU A 161 13.05 10.73 -2.32
C LEU A 161 14.48 10.61 -1.75
N GLN A 162 14.79 11.43 -0.74
CA GLN A 162 16.12 11.47 -0.14
C GLN A 162 16.53 10.12 0.46
N TRP A 163 15.59 9.38 1.06
CA TRP A 163 15.85 8.04 1.59
C TRP A 163 16.51 7.12 0.54
N GLY A 164 15.95 7.02 -0.67
CA GLY A 164 16.54 6.18 -1.72
C GLY A 164 17.85 6.73 -2.28
N LEU A 165 17.96 8.07 -2.36
CA LEU A 165 19.22 8.71 -2.78
C LEU A 165 20.37 8.43 -1.82
N ASP A 166 20.11 8.38 -0.51
CA ASP A 166 21.12 8.10 0.50
C ASP A 166 21.63 6.65 0.37
N HIS A 167 20.74 5.69 0.10
CA HIS A 167 21.11 4.29 -0.13
C HIS A 167 21.93 4.12 -1.41
N ALA A 168 21.50 4.73 -2.52
CA ALA A 168 22.25 4.72 -3.77
C ALA A 168 23.64 5.38 -3.61
N ALA A 169 23.73 6.47 -2.84
CA ALA A 169 24.99 7.14 -2.56
C ALA A 169 25.94 6.25 -1.74
N ALA A 170 25.43 5.54 -0.72
CA ALA A 170 26.20 4.62 0.09
C ALA A 170 26.80 3.46 -0.72
N GLU A 171 26.08 3.00 -1.74
CA GLU A 171 26.54 1.94 -2.65
C GLU A 171 27.30 2.45 -3.88
N GLY A 172 27.37 3.78 -4.06
CA GLY A 172 27.98 4.40 -5.23
C GLY A 172 27.27 4.08 -6.55
N LYS A 173 25.94 3.93 -6.51
CA LYS A 173 25.09 3.57 -7.65
C LYS A 173 24.34 4.79 -8.20
N ASP A 174 23.97 4.71 -9.48
CA ASP A 174 23.10 5.70 -10.11
C ASP A 174 21.65 5.50 -9.63
N CYS A 175 20.84 6.57 -9.66
CA CYS A 175 19.38 6.48 -9.47
C CYS A 175 18.65 6.74 -10.78
N TYR A 176 17.57 6.00 -11.01
CA TYR A 176 16.76 6.07 -12.23
C TYR A 176 15.26 6.10 -11.90
N LEU A 177 14.49 6.82 -12.71
CA LEU A 177 13.03 6.88 -12.60
C LEU A 177 12.39 7.37 -13.90
N VAL A 178 11.08 7.10 -14.04
CA VAL A 178 10.23 7.68 -15.08
C VAL A 178 9.21 8.61 -14.43
N ALA A 179 9.40 9.92 -14.57
CA ALA A 179 8.61 10.94 -13.89
C ALA A 179 7.33 11.31 -14.65
N THR A 180 6.24 11.53 -13.92
CA THR A 180 5.10 12.29 -14.42
C THR A 180 5.45 13.77 -14.57
N GLU A 181 4.71 14.50 -15.40
CA GLU A 181 4.84 15.97 -15.53
C GLU A 181 4.75 16.67 -14.16
N ALA A 182 3.80 16.24 -13.31
CA ALA A 182 3.59 16.82 -11.98
C ALA A 182 4.73 16.51 -11.00
N GLY A 183 5.35 15.33 -11.10
CA GLY A 183 6.45 14.90 -10.24
C GLY A 183 7.80 15.49 -10.65
N ARG A 184 8.02 15.75 -11.95
CA ARG A 184 9.30 16.20 -12.52
C ARG A 184 10.00 17.34 -11.76
N PRO A 185 9.32 18.42 -11.31
CA PRO A 185 9.98 19.50 -10.57
C PRO A 185 10.70 19.05 -9.29
N LEU A 186 10.17 18.02 -8.60
CA LEU A 186 10.80 17.45 -7.40
C LEU A 186 12.16 16.82 -7.75
N TYR A 187 12.20 16.03 -8.82
CA TYR A 187 13.41 15.31 -9.23
C TYR A 187 14.46 16.25 -9.82
N VAL A 188 14.05 17.25 -10.61
CA VAL A 188 14.96 18.30 -11.11
C VAL A 188 15.60 19.06 -9.94
N ALA A 189 14.81 19.43 -8.93
CA ALA A 189 15.33 20.09 -7.73
C ALA A 189 16.27 19.18 -6.91
N ALA A 190 16.09 17.86 -7.00
CA ALA A 190 16.99 16.88 -6.43
C ALA A 190 18.24 16.61 -7.29
N GLY A 191 18.34 17.21 -8.48
CA GLY A 191 19.51 17.14 -9.36
C GLY A 191 19.42 16.11 -10.49
N PHE A 192 18.31 15.38 -10.61
CA PHE A 192 18.09 14.49 -11.74
C PHE A 192 18.11 15.26 -13.07
N LYS A 193 18.59 14.59 -14.11
CA LYS A 193 18.60 15.10 -15.49
C LYS A 193 17.66 14.27 -16.35
N ASP A 194 16.93 14.94 -17.23
CA ASP A 194 16.13 14.27 -18.25
C ASP A 194 17.06 13.58 -19.25
N ILE A 195 16.76 12.33 -19.57
CA ILE A 195 17.36 11.58 -20.67
C ILE A 195 16.52 11.81 -21.93
N ARG A 196 15.22 11.55 -21.82
CA ARG A 196 14.25 11.65 -22.92
C ARG A 196 12.82 11.75 -22.40
N VAL A 197 11.91 12.13 -23.30
CA VAL A 197 10.46 12.04 -23.08
C VAL A 197 9.98 10.66 -23.53
N VAL A 198 9.23 9.99 -22.67
CA VAL A 198 8.65 8.66 -22.88
C VAL A 198 7.12 8.80 -22.97
N PRO A 199 6.52 8.65 -24.15
CA PRO A 199 5.07 8.79 -24.31
C PRO A 199 4.35 7.50 -23.87
N ILE A 200 3.98 7.42 -22.61
CA ILE A 200 3.24 6.28 -22.05
C ILE A 200 1.75 6.47 -22.36
N LEU A 201 1.18 5.62 -23.22
CA LEU A 201 -0.22 5.74 -23.68
C LEU A 201 -0.55 7.14 -24.24
N GLY A 202 0.44 7.75 -24.92
CA GLY A 202 0.35 9.10 -25.46
C GLY A 202 0.50 10.23 -24.43
N ILE A 203 0.81 9.91 -23.17
CA ILE A 203 0.98 10.88 -22.08
C ILE A 203 2.48 11.08 -21.82
N PRO A 204 2.98 12.33 -21.84
CA PRO A 204 4.40 12.60 -21.68
C PRO A 204 4.86 12.24 -20.26
N HIS A 205 5.85 11.35 -20.19
CA HIS A 205 6.65 11.08 -19.01
C HIS A 205 8.12 11.36 -19.30
N TYR A 206 8.95 11.47 -18.27
CA TYR A 206 10.35 11.85 -18.41
C TYR A 206 11.23 10.77 -17.81
N SER A 207 12.02 10.12 -18.66
CA SER A 207 13.10 9.25 -18.23
C SER A 207 14.18 10.12 -17.60
N MET A 208 14.53 9.87 -16.34
CA MET A 208 15.44 10.72 -15.58
C MET A 208 16.49 9.90 -14.85
N ILE A 209 17.71 10.44 -14.78
CA ILE A 209 18.84 9.80 -14.09
C ILE A 209 19.58 10.79 -13.20
N LEU A 210 20.04 10.29 -12.07
CA LEU A 210 21.00 10.96 -11.19
C LEU A 210 22.23 10.08 -11.06
N ARG A 211 23.37 10.57 -11.56
CA ARG A 211 24.62 9.82 -11.58
C ARG A 211 25.27 9.78 -10.19
N ALA A 212 25.88 8.64 -9.85
CA ALA A 212 26.59 8.39 -8.59
C ALA A 212 27.68 9.44 -8.31
N SER A 213 28.38 9.92 -9.34
CA SER A 213 29.36 10.99 -9.23
C SER A 213 28.76 12.29 -8.68
N THR A 214 27.52 12.57 -9.04
CA THR A 214 26.79 13.76 -8.57
C THR A 214 26.25 13.55 -7.15
N LEU A 215 25.85 12.32 -6.79
CA LEU A 215 25.46 11.96 -5.43
C LEU A 215 26.63 12.10 -4.45
N ARG A 216 27.81 11.57 -4.82
CA ARG A 216 29.02 11.61 -3.98
C ARG A 216 29.50 13.03 -3.66
N ASN A 217 29.38 13.94 -4.63
CA ASN A 217 29.73 15.36 -4.42
C ASN A 217 28.75 16.09 -3.50
N ARG A 218 27.53 15.56 -3.33
CA ARG A 218 26.48 16.15 -2.49
C ARG A 218 26.48 15.59 -1.07
N PHE A 219 26.88 14.33 -0.92
CA PHE A 219 26.97 13.62 0.34
C PHE A 219 28.36 12.97 0.46
N PRO A 220 29.41 13.75 0.80
CA PRO A 220 30.73 13.18 1.02
C PRO A 220 30.66 12.16 2.16
N SER A 221 31.28 11.00 1.98
CA SER A 221 31.32 9.99 3.04
C SER A 221 32.06 10.52 4.28
N VAL A 222 31.85 9.91 5.43
CA VAL A 222 32.63 10.24 6.65
C VAL A 222 34.13 10.11 6.39
N LEU A 223 34.54 9.13 5.56
CA LEU A 223 35.93 8.99 5.11
C LEU A 223 36.37 10.15 4.22
N ASP A 224 35.54 10.63 3.30
CA ASP A 224 35.87 11.78 2.44
C ASP A 224 35.98 13.07 3.25
N LEU A 225 35.10 13.28 4.23
CA LEU A 225 35.19 14.39 5.18
C LEU A 225 36.46 14.27 6.03
N TYR A 226 36.82 13.07 6.49
CA TYR A 226 38.02 12.82 7.27
C TYR A 226 39.30 13.00 6.45
N LEU A 227 39.30 12.55 5.19
CA LEU A 227 40.42 12.71 4.26
C LEU A 227 40.56 14.17 3.82
N TYR A 228 39.44 14.87 3.55
CA TYR A 228 39.43 16.30 3.28
C TYR A 228 39.92 17.11 4.49
N PHE A 229 39.56 16.68 5.71
CA PHE A 229 40.06 17.26 6.96
C PHE A 229 41.56 17.02 7.13
N LEU A 230 42.05 15.79 6.88
CA LEU A 230 43.47 15.46 6.91
C LEU A 230 44.28 16.25 5.87
N ILE A 231 43.77 16.34 4.63
CA ILE A 231 44.39 17.11 3.55
C ILE A 231 44.40 18.61 3.89
N SER A 232 43.32 19.13 4.49
CA SER A 232 43.26 20.52 4.94
C SER A 232 44.20 20.80 6.12
N LEU A 233 44.39 19.83 7.02
CA LEU A 233 45.38 19.87 8.10
C LEU A 233 46.83 19.86 7.59
N LEU A 234 47.09 19.15 6.48
CA LEU A 234 48.39 19.08 5.82
C LEU A 234 48.71 20.37 5.04
N LEU A 235 47.69 21.07 4.52
CA LEU A 235 47.86 22.25 3.68
C LEU A 235 47.86 23.58 4.45
N ASP A 236 47.10 23.72 5.53
CA ASP A 236 47.04 24.99 6.29
C ASP A 236 46.59 24.82 7.78
N PRO A 237 47.52 24.51 8.71
CA PRO A 237 47.20 24.20 10.11
C PRO A 237 46.68 25.38 10.94
N HIS A 238 46.70 26.61 10.42
CA HIS A 238 46.33 27.81 11.19
C HIS A 238 44.86 28.24 11.06
N ARG A 239 44.08 27.64 10.15
CA ARG A 239 42.68 28.07 9.89
C ARG A 239 41.60 27.38 10.73
N LEU A 240 41.94 26.44 11.61
CA LEU A 240 40.95 25.53 12.21
C LEU A 240 40.54 25.79 13.66
N PHE A 241 41.12 26.79 14.34
CA PHE A 241 40.74 27.14 15.72
C PHE A 241 39.34 27.77 15.87
N ALA A 242 38.67 28.13 14.77
CA ALA A 242 37.32 28.70 14.82
C ALA A 242 36.19 27.65 14.70
N ALA A 243 36.48 26.41 14.25
CA ALA A 243 35.45 25.42 13.93
C ALA A 243 35.10 24.44 15.07
N PHE A 244 35.89 24.41 16.16
CA PHE A 244 35.72 23.48 17.27
C PHE A 244 34.60 23.83 18.27
N ALA A 245 33.96 24.99 18.15
CA ALA A 245 32.89 25.40 19.07
C ALA A 245 31.48 24.91 18.67
N ALA A 246 31.32 24.32 17.47
CA ALA A 246 29.98 24.00 16.93
C ALA A 246 29.60 22.51 16.91
N PHE A 247 30.51 21.58 17.26
CA PHE A 247 30.27 20.14 17.08
C PHE A 247 30.22 19.31 18.38
N SER A 248 30.31 19.94 19.56
CA SER A 248 30.30 19.24 20.86
C SER A 248 28.93 19.16 21.53
N ILE A 249 27.83 19.39 20.80
CA ILE A 249 26.47 19.23 21.31
C ILE A 249 25.74 18.24 20.41
N LEU A 250 25.95 16.93 20.59
CA LEU A 250 25.04 15.85 20.17
C LEU A 250 25.56 14.45 20.53
N ILE A 251 25.97 14.21 21.78
CA ILE A 251 25.97 12.86 22.37
C ILE A 251 25.68 12.99 23.88
N GLY A 252 24.51 12.52 24.34
CA GLY A 252 24.17 12.42 25.77
C GLY A 252 22.66 12.33 26.04
N SER A 253 22.19 11.11 26.29
CA SER A 253 20.79 10.71 26.50
C SER A 253 20.37 10.73 27.99
N GLU A 254 19.13 11.15 28.25
CA GLU A 254 18.18 10.81 29.35
C GLU A 254 18.54 11.01 30.84
N ALA A 255 17.83 11.94 31.50
CA ALA A 255 16.96 11.73 32.68
C ALA A 255 16.47 13.06 33.31
N SER A 256 15.14 13.21 33.48
CA SER A 256 14.49 14.22 34.34
C SER A 256 14.54 13.79 35.83
N PRO A 257 14.37 14.67 36.87
CA PRO A 257 13.23 15.60 36.98
C PRO A 257 13.39 16.93 37.78
N CYS A 258 12.35 17.78 37.69
CA CYS A 258 11.85 18.81 38.64
C CYS A 258 12.57 20.18 38.83
N LYS A 259 11.85 21.23 38.39
CA LYS A 259 11.62 22.62 38.91
C LYS A 259 12.16 23.00 40.33
N PRO A 260 12.18 24.30 40.77
CA PRO A 260 12.03 25.59 40.04
C PRO A 260 12.98 26.76 40.54
N ILE A 261 12.85 27.93 39.88
CA ILE A 261 12.87 29.30 40.47
C ILE A 261 14.21 30.04 40.78
N SER A 262 14.25 31.28 40.24
CA SER A 262 14.90 32.54 40.70
C SER A 262 16.42 32.65 40.73
N SER A 263 17.01 33.50 39.88
CA SER A 263 17.24 34.94 40.07
C SER A 263 18.40 35.27 41.02
N THR A 264 19.49 35.72 40.39
CA THR A 264 20.36 36.84 40.77
C THR A 264 20.70 37.00 42.26
N THR A 265 21.98 36.93 42.61
CA THR A 265 22.74 38.05 43.20
C THR A 265 24.22 37.68 43.22
N GLU A 266 25.05 38.64 42.80
CA GLU A 266 26.51 38.65 42.87
C GLU A 266 27.03 38.42 44.29
N ILE A 267 28.24 37.89 44.44
CA ILE A 267 29.29 38.44 45.33
C ILE A 267 30.63 37.80 44.96
N GLN A 268 31.63 38.66 44.79
CA GLN A 268 33.05 38.35 44.64
C GLN A 268 33.61 37.60 45.86
N ALA A 269 34.52 36.66 45.65
CA ALA A 269 35.81 36.62 46.35
C ALA A 269 36.78 35.61 45.71
N THR A 270 38.04 35.99 45.82
CA THR A 270 39.25 35.51 45.15
C THR A 270 39.84 34.23 45.76
N SER A 271 40.67 33.56 44.94
CA SER A 271 41.78 32.65 45.29
C SER A 271 41.36 31.22 45.71
N THR A 272 41.87 30.15 45.12
CA THR A 272 43.25 29.68 45.32
C THR A 272 43.47 28.43 44.47
N PHE A 273 44.70 28.32 43.99
CA PHE A 273 45.32 27.22 43.25
C PHE A 273 45.20 25.87 43.97
N SER A 274 44.95 24.78 43.24
CA SER A 274 45.66 23.52 43.50
C SER A 274 45.68 22.63 42.27
N SER A 275 46.90 22.29 41.88
CA SER A 275 47.32 21.38 40.82
C SER A 275 47.04 19.93 41.20
N GLU A 276 46.76 19.09 40.19
CA GLU A 276 47.31 17.73 40.15
C GLU A 276 47.45 17.30 38.68
N THR A 277 48.71 17.20 38.26
CA THR A 277 49.16 16.54 37.03
C THR A 277 49.41 15.08 37.32
N GLU A 278 48.81 14.17 36.53
CA GLU A 278 49.36 12.85 36.32
C GLU A 278 49.63 12.63 34.82
N THR A 279 50.81 12.08 34.57
CA THR A 279 51.46 11.86 33.28
C THR A 279 51.58 10.35 33.06
N ALA A 280 51.82 9.99 31.79
CA ALA A 280 52.34 8.71 31.26
C ALA A 280 51.24 7.83 30.62
N THR A 281 51.45 7.15 29.48
CA THR A 281 52.68 6.82 28.74
C THR A 281 52.30 6.46 27.30
N ALA A 282 53.19 6.71 26.34
CA ALA A 282 53.07 6.24 24.96
C ALA A 282 53.63 4.81 24.81
N SER A 283 53.08 4.05 23.86
CA SER A 283 53.75 2.87 23.28
C SER A 283 53.43 2.77 21.79
N ASP A 284 54.51 2.79 20.99
CA ASP A 284 54.60 2.59 19.54
C ASP A 284 53.99 1.25 19.06
N ALA A 285 53.48 1.24 17.83
CA ALA A 285 53.82 0.22 16.82
C ALA A 285 53.38 0.64 15.42
N THR A 286 54.33 0.58 14.50
CA THR A 286 54.31 0.82 13.05
C THR A 286 53.82 -0.41 12.26
N PHE A 287 53.15 -0.21 11.10
CA PHE A 287 53.38 -0.94 9.82
C PHE A 287 52.50 -0.35 8.69
N THR A 288 53.07 0.39 7.72
CA THR A 288 53.53 0.01 6.36
C THR A 288 52.45 0.01 5.28
N SER A 289 52.65 0.92 4.34
CA SER A 289 51.95 1.17 3.08
C SER A 289 52.41 0.24 1.95
N GLU A 290 51.49 -0.16 1.09
CA GLU A 290 51.79 -0.48 -0.32
C GLU A 290 50.85 0.32 -1.23
N LEU A 291 51.47 1.20 -2.04
CA LEU A 291 50.86 1.85 -3.19
C LEU A 291 51.30 1.08 -4.42
N THR A 292 50.35 0.70 -5.28
CA THR A 292 50.63 0.33 -6.66
C THR A 292 49.84 1.25 -7.59
N SER A 293 50.59 2.09 -8.31
CA SER A 293 50.09 2.87 -9.44
C SER A 293 50.08 2.02 -10.71
N THR A 294 49.18 2.30 -11.63
CA THR A 294 49.53 2.22 -13.06
C THR A 294 48.73 3.27 -13.85
N GLU A 295 49.49 4.12 -14.53
CA GLU A 295 49.06 5.16 -15.46
C GLU A 295 48.71 4.60 -16.85
N SER A 296 48.19 5.54 -17.68
CA SER A 296 48.27 5.64 -19.15
C SER A 296 47.12 5.03 -19.95
N SER A 297 46.60 5.62 -21.04
CA SER A 297 46.78 6.95 -21.67
C SER A 297 46.07 6.98 -23.04
N TYR A 298 45.41 8.11 -23.39
CA TYR A 298 45.05 8.68 -24.73
C TYR A 298 44.33 7.77 -25.79
N VAL A 299 43.53 8.20 -26.77
CA VAL A 299 43.51 9.36 -27.70
C VAL A 299 42.10 9.54 -28.32
N THR A 300 41.83 10.80 -28.71
CA THR A 300 40.75 11.55 -29.41
C THR A 300 39.74 10.97 -30.41
N ASP A 301 38.54 11.58 -30.34
CA ASP A 301 37.65 12.19 -31.36
C ASP A 301 37.40 11.54 -32.74
N ILE A 302 36.11 11.33 -33.05
CA ILE A 302 35.51 11.65 -34.36
C ILE A 302 34.09 12.20 -34.15
N THR A 303 33.85 13.41 -34.63
CA THR A 303 32.53 14.00 -34.91
C THR A 303 32.24 13.85 -36.41
N VAL A 304 31.02 13.41 -36.79
CA VAL A 304 30.40 13.73 -38.08
C VAL A 304 28.87 13.81 -37.93
N THR A 305 28.33 14.82 -38.59
CA THR A 305 27.00 15.40 -38.66
C THR A 305 26.00 14.62 -39.55
N GLU A 306 24.71 14.84 -39.28
CA GLU A 306 23.46 14.70 -40.06
C GLU A 306 23.46 14.09 -41.48
N SER A 307 22.43 13.27 -41.75
CA SER A 307 21.53 13.51 -42.90
C SER A 307 20.24 12.68 -42.83
N GLU A 308 19.14 13.37 -43.15
CA GLU A 308 17.82 12.85 -43.49
C GLU A 308 17.86 11.93 -44.72
N THR A 309 16.97 10.94 -44.81
CA THR A 309 16.30 10.58 -46.07
C THR A 309 15.00 9.82 -45.78
N ALA A 310 13.89 10.40 -46.21
CA ALA A 310 12.59 9.76 -46.34
C ALA A 310 12.49 8.97 -47.66
N THR A 311 11.77 7.85 -47.70
CA THR A 311 11.05 7.24 -48.85
C THR A 311 10.25 6.03 -48.29
N SER A 312 8.94 6.14 -48.08
CA SER A 312 7.84 5.73 -48.99
C SER A 312 7.79 4.24 -49.33
N SER A 313 6.72 3.56 -48.88
CA SER A 313 5.91 2.69 -49.76
C SER A 313 4.55 2.35 -49.11
N GLU A 314 3.49 2.73 -49.80
CA GLU A 314 2.09 2.34 -49.63
C GLU A 314 1.88 0.82 -49.79
N ALA A 315 0.87 0.28 -49.10
CA ALA A 315 -0.07 -0.69 -49.69
C ALA A 315 -1.36 -0.73 -48.86
N GLU A 316 -2.47 -0.56 -49.58
CA GLU A 316 -3.86 -0.51 -49.16
C GLU A 316 -4.39 -1.83 -48.57
N SER A 317 -5.37 -1.74 -47.68
CA SER A 317 -6.65 -2.43 -47.89
C SER A 317 -7.78 -1.81 -47.08
N THR A 318 -8.70 -1.25 -47.86
CA THR A 318 -10.02 -0.73 -47.52
C THR A 318 -10.98 -1.87 -47.21
N SER A 319 -11.79 -1.73 -46.15
CA SER A 319 -13.13 -2.32 -46.13
C SER A 319 -14.05 -1.48 -45.25
N THR A 320 -14.97 -0.79 -45.92
CA THR A 320 -16.10 -0.07 -45.36
C THR A 320 -17.36 -0.91 -45.58
N VAL A 321 -18.16 -1.14 -44.54
CA VAL A 321 -19.59 -1.44 -44.70
C VAL A 321 -20.42 -0.69 -43.64
N VAL A 322 -20.93 0.44 -44.13
CA VAL A 322 -22.24 1.10 -43.97
C VAL A 322 -23.15 0.72 -42.80
N VAL A 323 -23.55 1.80 -42.10
CA VAL A 323 -24.61 2.01 -41.10
C VAL A 323 -26.02 1.70 -41.64
N SER A 324 -26.93 1.26 -40.77
CA SER A 324 -28.37 1.51 -40.92
C SER A 324 -29.04 1.62 -39.54
N THR A 325 -29.65 2.76 -39.28
CA THR A 325 -30.50 3.12 -38.12
C THR A 325 -31.97 3.13 -38.52
N THR A 326 -32.85 2.68 -37.62
CA THR A 326 -34.28 3.07 -37.47
C THR A 326 -34.72 2.57 -36.08
N GLU A 327 -34.89 3.44 -35.08
CA GLU A 327 -36.10 4.20 -34.70
C GLU A 327 -37.22 3.41 -33.96
N THR A 328 -37.43 3.84 -32.70
CA THR A 328 -38.73 4.20 -32.07
C THR A 328 -39.69 3.11 -31.54
N SER A 329 -39.88 3.09 -30.20
CA SER A 329 -41.17 3.26 -29.46
C SER A 329 -40.94 2.96 -27.97
N ALA A 330 -41.01 3.92 -27.05
CA ALA A 330 -42.21 4.58 -26.50
C ALA A 330 -43.04 3.67 -25.55
N PHE A 331 -42.72 3.80 -24.26
CA PHE A 331 -43.59 4.07 -23.11
C PHE A 331 -45.10 3.77 -23.25
N THR A 332 -45.62 2.93 -22.37
CA THR A 332 -47.01 3.04 -21.86
C THR A 332 -47.08 2.56 -20.42
N SER A 333 -47.31 3.51 -19.53
CA SER A 333 -47.83 3.36 -18.18
C SER A 333 -49.33 3.07 -18.23
N THR A 334 -49.84 2.28 -17.29
CA THR A 334 -51.28 2.25 -16.97
C THR A 334 -51.43 2.14 -15.46
N THR A 335 -51.86 3.26 -14.88
CA THR A 335 -52.41 3.38 -13.54
C THR A 335 -53.92 3.29 -13.70
N GLU A 336 -54.61 2.48 -12.90
CA GLU A 336 -56.04 2.66 -12.68
C GLU A 336 -56.40 2.33 -11.23
N ALA A 337 -57.22 3.21 -10.67
CA ALA A 337 -57.52 3.36 -9.25
C ALA A 337 -58.90 2.81 -8.89
N ALA A 338 -58.97 2.29 -7.65
CA ALA A 338 -60.04 2.34 -6.65
C ALA A 338 -61.53 2.50 -7.05
N SER A 339 -62.35 1.55 -6.57
CA SER A 339 -63.65 1.71 -5.87
C SER A 339 -64.10 0.29 -5.46
N THR A 340 -64.78 -0.03 -4.35
CA THR A 340 -65.80 0.67 -3.55
C THR A 340 -65.97 -0.10 -2.22
N MET A 341 -66.35 0.60 -1.15
CA MET A 341 -66.74 0.05 0.17
C MET A 341 -68.15 -0.53 0.14
N GLU A 342 -68.39 -1.59 0.94
CA GLU A 342 -69.69 -1.86 1.57
C GLU A 342 -69.49 -2.41 2.99
N ALA A 343 -70.40 -2.05 3.90
CA ALA A 343 -70.21 -2.04 5.35
C ALA A 343 -71.07 -3.09 6.09
N ALA A 344 -70.58 -3.39 7.30
CA ALA A 344 -71.28 -3.88 8.50
C ALA A 344 -71.47 -5.41 8.70
N SER A 345 -70.81 -5.96 9.73
CA SER A 345 -71.49 -6.34 10.99
C SER A 345 -70.48 -6.76 12.06
N THR A 346 -70.71 -6.25 13.27
CA THR A 346 -69.93 -6.40 14.49
C THR A 346 -70.08 -7.79 15.12
N THR A 347 -68.98 -8.42 15.52
CA THR A 347 -68.96 -9.36 16.66
C THR A 347 -67.63 -9.24 17.39
N GLU A 348 -67.73 -8.86 18.64
CA GLU A 348 -66.64 -8.65 19.60
C GLU A 348 -66.25 -10.02 20.18
N ALA A 349 -65.02 -10.47 19.90
CA ALA A 349 -64.38 -11.58 20.59
C ALA A 349 -62.93 -11.20 20.89
N ALA A 350 -62.60 -11.23 22.17
CA ALA A 350 -61.33 -10.79 22.71
C ALA A 350 -60.16 -11.73 22.36
N SER A 351 -59.01 -11.09 22.09
CA SER A 351 -57.66 -11.57 22.38
C SER A 351 -57.15 -12.82 21.66
N THR A 352 -56.39 -12.60 20.60
CA THR A 352 -54.93 -12.78 20.60
C THR A 352 -54.43 -12.30 19.25
N THR A 353 -53.90 -11.07 19.21
CA THR A 353 -53.16 -10.58 18.05
C THR A 353 -51.93 -11.47 17.94
N SER A 354 -52.01 -12.51 17.11
CA SER A 354 -50.82 -13.12 16.52
C SER A 354 -50.11 -11.97 15.83
N ALA A 355 -49.00 -11.51 16.41
CA ALA A 355 -48.09 -10.61 15.74
C ALA A 355 -47.82 -11.24 14.36
N ALA A 356 -48.04 -10.47 13.30
CA ALA A 356 -47.48 -10.81 12.01
C ALA A 356 -45.97 -11.07 12.25
N PRO A 357 -45.37 -12.12 11.66
CA PRO A 357 -43.95 -12.35 11.81
C PRO A 357 -43.25 -11.05 11.43
N ILE A 358 -42.47 -10.49 12.35
CA ILE A 358 -41.54 -9.43 12.02
C ILE A 358 -40.60 -10.08 11.01
N GLU A 359 -40.72 -9.75 9.72
CA GLU A 359 -39.74 -10.19 8.74
C GLU A 359 -38.42 -9.57 9.15
N ASN A 360 -37.58 -10.37 9.83
CA ASN A 360 -36.23 -9.96 10.18
C ASN A 360 -35.53 -9.62 8.86
N PRO A 361 -34.99 -8.40 8.72
CA PRO A 361 -34.31 -8.01 7.49
C PRO A 361 -33.18 -9.00 7.24
N THR A 362 -33.08 -9.52 6.01
CA THR A 362 -31.96 -10.36 5.59
C THR A 362 -30.70 -9.50 5.55
N ILE A 363 -29.85 -9.63 6.57
CA ILE A 363 -28.61 -8.84 6.72
C ILE A 363 -27.46 -9.49 5.93
N ILE A 364 -27.33 -10.80 6.02
CA ILE A 364 -26.35 -11.60 5.27
C ILE A 364 -26.99 -12.11 3.98
N ILE A 365 -26.31 -11.92 2.85
CA ILE A 365 -26.75 -12.40 1.54
C ILE A 365 -25.95 -13.67 1.18
N ASN A 366 -26.61 -14.74 0.72
CA ASN A 366 -25.96 -15.99 0.32
C ASN A 366 -25.02 -16.53 1.42
N GLY A 367 -25.50 -16.56 2.67
CA GLY A 367 -24.75 -17.13 3.80
C GLY A 367 -24.85 -18.65 3.89
N ASP A 368 -25.83 -19.24 3.23
CA ASP A 368 -26.06 -20.67 3.03
C ASP A 368 -25.34 -21.22 1.79
N PHE A 369 -24.74 -20.35 0.96
CA PHE A 369 -23.94 -20.70 -0.22
C PHE A 369 -24.64 -21.53 -1.32
N GLU A 370 -25.96 -21.70 -1.24
CA GLU A 370 -26.75 -22.53 -2.14
C GLU A 370 -26.88 -21.98 -3.58
N THR A 371 -26.39 -20.76 -3.83
CA THR A 371 -26.34 -20.19 -5.18
C THR A 371 -25.29 -20.85 -6.08
N GLY A 372 -24.42 -21.71 -5.53
CA GLY A 372 -23.29 -22.30 -6.26
C GLY A 372 -22.20 -21.29 -6.59
N SER A 373 -22.20 -20.15 -5.91
CA SER A 373 -21.17 -19.12 -6.01
C SER A 373 -20.88 -18.56 -4.62
N ILE A 374 -19.65 -18.11 -4.40
CA ILE A 374 -19.30 -17.38 -3.18
C ILE A 374 -19.88 -15.97 -3.17
N ALA A 375 -20.33 -15.41 -4.31
CA ALA A 375 -20.81 -14.03 -4.37
C ALA A 375 -22.04 -13.80 -3.46
N PRO A 376 -22.11 -12.69 -2.68
CA PRO A 376 -21.27 -11.50 -2.72
C PRO A 376 -20.08 -11.54 -1.73
N TRP A 377 -19.72 -12.71 -1.20
CA TRP A 377 -18.54 -12.86 -0.36
C TRP A 377 -17.27 -12.71 -1.18
N VAL A 378 -16.26 -12.11 -0.57
CA VAL A 378 -14.97 -11.82 -1.19
C VAL A 378 -13.87 -12.33 -0.28
N ASN A 379 -12.90 -13.06 -0.83
CA ASN A 379 -11.69 -13.45 -0.11
C ASN A 379 -10.63 -12.35 -0.20
N PHE A 380 -9.79 -12.23 0.83
CA PHE A 380 -8.67 -11.30 0.84
C PHE A 380 -7.53 -11.80 1.73
N GLY A 381 -6.35 -11.21 1.55
CA GLY A 381 -5.11 -11.66 2.19
C GLY A 381 -4.20 -12.45 1.24
N ILE A 382 -2.93 -12.55 1.61
CA ILE A 382 -1.88 -13.09 0.73
C ILE A 382 -2.14 -14.58 0.46
N GLY A 383 -2.35 -14.90 -0.82
CA GLY A 383 -2.63 -16.27 -1.28
C GLY A 383 -3.94 -16.87 -0.76
N ALA A 384 -4.80 -16.07 -0.12
CA ALA A 384 -6.12 -16.51 0.29
C ALA A 384 -6.97 -16.86 -0.93
N PHE A 385 -7.75 -17.91 -0.82
CA PHE A 385 -8.76 -18.29 -1.80
C PHE A 385 -10.05 -18.64 -1.08
N ALA A 386 -11.15 -18.52 -1.81
CA ALA A 386 -12.43 -19.09 -1.42
C ALA A 386 -13.13 -19.64 -2.66
N ASP A 387 -13.81 -20.76 -2.51
CA ASP A 387 -14.58 -21.40 -3.56
C ASP A 387 -15.80 -22.10 -2.95
N ILE A 388 -16.67 -22.60 -3.81
CA ILE A 388 -17.80 -23.44 -3.40
C ILE A 388 -17.42 -24.91 -3.51
N ASP A 389 -17.63 -25.63 -2.42
CA ASP A 389 -17.50 -27.08 -2.37
C ASP A 389 -18.89 -27.72 -2.25
N SER A 390 -19.04 -28.93 -2.78
CA SER A 390 -20.26 -29.75 -2.66
C SER A 390 -20.12 -30.88 -1.64
N SER A 391 -18.92 -31.09 -1.09
CA SER A 391 -18.68 -32.03 0.02
C SER A 391 -17.32 -31.78 0.68
N PRO A 392 -17.27 -31.38 1.97
CA PRO A 392 -18.35 -31.50 2.95
C PRO A 392 -19.30 -30.31 2.96
N VAL A 393 -20.58 -30.56 3.28
CA VAL A 393 -21.63 -29.54 3.45
C VAL A 393 -22.34 -29.76 4.78
N HIS A 394 -22.76 -28.69 5.46
CA HIS A 394 -23.54 -28.82 6.69
C HIS A 394 -25.02 -28.99 6.36
N SER A 395 -25.55 -28.12 5.51
CA SER A 395 -26.91 -28.18 5.02
C SER A 395 -26.94 -27.88 3.51
N GLY A 396 -28.05 -28.19 2.85
CA GLY A 396 -28.15 -27.94 1.40
C GLY A 396 -27.19 -28.76 0.53
N SER A 397 -26.63 -28.10 -0.46
CA SER A 397 -25.84 -28.67 -1.56
C SER A 397 -24.41 -28.15 -1.60
N TYR A 398 -24.14 -27.00 -0.97
CA TYR A 398 -22.89 -26.28 -1.09
C TYR A 398 -22.41 -25.72 0.24
N SER A 399 -21.09 -25.60 0.40
CA SER A 399 -20.47 -24.86 1.49
C SER A 399 -19.33 -24.01 0.95
N LEU A 400 -18.93 -23.00 1.72
CA LEU A 400 -17.79 -22.17 1.39
C LEU A 400 -16.50 -22.88 1.81
N GLU A 401 -15.65 -23.25 0.87
CA GLU A 401 -14.27 -23.66 1.12
C GLU A 401 -13.36 -22.43 1.15
N MET A 402 -12.47 -22.34 2.14
CA MET A 402 -11.48 -21.27 2.23
C MET A 402 -10.12 -21.76 2.74
N GLY A 403 -9.05 -21.14 2.24
CA GLY A 403 -7.69 -21.46 2.64
C GLY A 403 -6.68 -20.46 2.11
N SER A 404 -5.40 -20.69 2.37
CA SER A 404 -4.33 -19.86 1.81
C SER A 404 -3.16 -20.70 1.31
N GLN A 405 -2.57 -20.25 0.20
CA GLN A 405 -1.38 -20.86 -0.40
C GLN A 405 -0.07 -20.16 0.00
N ALA A 406 -0.16 -18.99 0.65
CA ALA A 406 1.00 -18.12 0.89
C ALA A 406 1.01 -17.41 2.25
N SER A 407 -0.07 -17.52 3.04
CA SER A 407 -0.16 -17.02 4.41
C SER A 407 -0.73 -18.10 5.32
N GLU A 408 -0.51 -17.97 6.63
CA GLU A 408 -1.17 -18.83 7.61
C GLU A 408 -2.65 -18.50 7.75
N TRP A 409 -3.06 -17.25 7.45
CA TRP A 409 -4.44 -16.81 7.54
C TRP A 409 -5.08 -16.66 6.16
N SER A 410 -6.29 -17.16 6.05
CA SER A 410 -7.21 -16.92 4.95
C SER A 410 -8.41 -16.15 5.48
N ASN A 411 -8.93 -15.22 4.70
CA ASN A 411 -10.03 -14.36 5.13
C ASN A 411 -11.07 -14.28 4.01
N VAL A 412 -12.33 -14.29 4.41
CA VAL A 412 -13.49 -14.01 3.57
C VAL A 412 -14.35 -12.98 4.28
N PHE A 413 -15.01 -12.11 3.52
CA PHE A 413 -15.89 -11.11 4.08
C PHE A 413 -17.09 -10.82 3.19
N GLN A 414 -18.10 -10.20 3.79
CA GLN A 414 -19.18 -9.56 3.07
C GLN A 414 -19.41 -8.16 3.65
N ILE A 415 -19.55 -7.16 2.78
CA ILE A 415 -19.92 -5.80 3.18
C ILE A 415 -21.41 -5.79 3.52
N LEU A 416 -21.72 -5.39 4.76
CA LEU A 416 -23.08 -5.26 5.25
C LEU A 416 -23.68 -3.92 4.81
N ARG A 417 -24.96 -3.93 4.43
CA ARG A 417 -25.70 -2.71 4.11
C ARG A 417 -26.00 -1.96 5.41
N LYS A 418 -25.38 -0.79 5.59
CA LYS A 418 -25.61 0.03 6.79
C LYS A 418 -27.07 0.37 7.05
N SER A 419 -27.90 0.47 5.99
CA SER A 419 -29.35 0.71 6.12
C SER A 419 -30.14 -0.42 6.77
N THR A 420 -29.58 -1.64 6.87
CA THR A 420 -30.21 -2.78 7.55
C THR A 420 -29.75 -2.91 9.00
N LEU A 421 -28.85 -2.02 9.45
CA LEU A 421 -28.23 -2.04 10.76
C LEU A 421 -28.72 -0.87 11.61
N VAL A 422 -28.90 -1.11 12.90
CA VAL A 422 -29.39 -0.13 13.86
C VAL A 422 -28.34 0.06 14.96
N ALA A 423 -28.01 1.31 15.28
CA ALA A 423 -27.04 1.62 16.32
C ALA A 423 -27.52 1.14 17.70
N ASN A 424 -26.60 0.59 18.49
CA ASN A 424 -26.80 0.02 19.82
C ASN A 424 -27.84 -1.11 19.88
N GLN A 425 -28.26 -1.65 18.73
CA GLN A 425 -29.06 -2.87 18.65
C GLN A 425 -28.12 -4.08 18.83
N PRO A 426 -28.42 -5.00 19.75
CA PRO A 426 -27.71 -6.28 19.83
C PRO A 426 -28.09 -7.16 18.64
N TYR A 427 -27.06 -7.74 18.00
CA TYR A 427 -27.16 -8.68 16.90
C TYR A 427 -26.42 -9.97 17.24
N SER A 428 -26.99 -11.09 16.79
CA SER A 428 -26.38 -12.42 16.85
C SER A 428 -25.83 -12.80 15.47
N LEU A 429 -24.55 -13.19 15.41
CA LEU A 429 -23.93 -13.83 14.26
C LEU A 429 -23.78 -15.32 14.56
N THR A 430 -24.31 -16.16 13.67
CA THR A 430 -24.18 -17.62 13.75
C THR A 430 -23.61 -18.17 12.45
N LEU A 431 -22.82 -19.23 12.54
CA LEU A 431 -22.27 -19.96 11.39
C LEU A 431 -21.94 -21.40 11.79
N TYR A 432 -21.84 -22.30 10.81
CA TYR A 432 -21.27 -23.62 10.99
C TYR A 432 -19.89 -23.68 10.34
N ALA A 433 -18.93 -24.28 11.05
CA ALA A 433 -17.56 -24.37 10.55
C ALA A 433 -16.97 -25.77 10.73
N LYS A 434 -16.12 -26.17 9.78
CA LYS A 434 -15.35 -27.42 9.78
C LYS A 434 -13.95 -27.17 9.25
N VAL A 435 -12.96 -27.96 9.67
CA VAL A 435 -11.61 -27.92 9.07
C VAL A 435 -11.18 -29.28 8.56
N SER A 436 -10.31 -29.26 7.54
CA SER A 436 -9.68 -30.45 6.95
C SER A 436 -8.76 -31.19 7.92
N SER A 437 -8.15 -30.48 8.89
CA SER A 437 -7.25 -31.04 9.89
C SER A 437 -7.21 -30.16 11.13
N GLY A 438 -7.50 -30.74 12.30
CA GLY A 438 -7.49 -30.00 13.57
C GLY A 438 -6.09 -29.60 14.08
N THR A 439 -5.02 -30.17 13.50
CA THR A 439 -3.64 -29.79 13.82
C THR A 439 -3.06 -28.83 12.79
N SER A 440 -3.44 -28.97 11.51
CA SER A 440 -2.92 -28.12 10.43
C SER A 440 -3.71 -26.82 10.27
N CYS A 441 -4.98 -26.82 10.66
CA CYS A 441 -5.76 -25.63 10.90
C CYS A 441 -5.85 -25.40 12.40
N SER A 442 -5.23 -24.33 12.92
CA SER A 442 -5.14 -24.12 14.36
C SER A 442 -6.31 -23.31 14.93
N ALA A 443 -6.94 -22.44 14.12
CA ALA A 443 -8.01 -21.55 14.58
C ALA A 443 -8.95 -21.16 13.45
N LEU A 444 -10.20 -20.86 13.80
CA LEU A 444 -11.17 -20.15 12.96
C LEU A 444 -11.82 -19.05 13.79
N GLU A 445 -11.93 -17.87 13.20
CA GLU A 445 -12.51 -16.68 13.83
C GLU A 445 -13.61 -16.08 12.94
N ALA A 446 -14.66 -15.55 13.55
CA ALA A 446 -15.68 -14.75 12.87
C ALA A 446 -16.05 -13.52 13.71
N PHE A 447 -16.17 -12.35 13.07
CA PHE A 447 -16.45 -11.08 13.74
C PHE A 447 -16.93 -10.02 12.75
N ILE A 448 -17.40 -8.88 13.30
CA ILE A 448 -17.78 -7.71 12.52
C ILE A 448 -16.70 -6.64 12.68
N ASP A 449 -16.32 -5.98 11.59
CA ASP A 449 -15.32 -4.92 11.61
C ASP A 449 -15.76 -3.68 10.81
N ASN A 450 -15.05 -2.57 11.01
CA ASN A 450 -15.12 -1.38 10.14
C ASN A 450 -13.73 -0.85 9.74
N ASN A 451 -12.64 -1.59 9.98
CA ASN A 451 -11.28 -1.08 9.80
C ASN A 451 -10.24 -2.17 9.54
N ASP A 452 -10.42 -2.96 8.48
CA ASP A 452 -9.41 -3.91 7.97
C ASP A 452 -8.77 -4.79 9.05
N LEU A 453 -9.62 -5.44 9.86
CA LEU A 453 -9.27 -6.35 10.97
C LEU A 453 -8.76 -5.69 12.26
N ASN A 454 -8.72 -4.34 12.32
CA ASN A 454 -8.13 -3.58 13.43
C ASN A 454 -9.15 -3.05 14.45
N ASP A 455 -10.43 -2.98 14.08
CA ASP A 455 -11.50 -2.49 14.95
C ASP A 455 -12.70 -3.45 14.86
N ASP A 456 -12.77 -4.37 15.82
CA ASP A 456 -13.81 -5.38 15.90
C ASP A 456 -14.95 -4.90 16.81
N PHE A 457 -16.19 -5.11 16.35
CA PHE A 457 -17.36 -4.87 17.17
C PHE A 457 -17.66 -6.09 18.03
N GLY A 458 -17.38 -5.96 19.33
CA GLY A 458 -17.64 -7.03 20.29
C GLY A 458 -16.58 -8.15 20.25
N PRO A 459 -16.82 -9.24 20.99
CA PRO A 459 -15.89 -10.35 21.05
C PRO A 459 -15.87 -11.13 19.72
N ARG A 460 -14.66 -11.52 19.27
CA ARG A 460 -14.51 -12.46 18.16
C ARG A 460 -15.07 -13.82 18.55
N ILE A 461 -15.90 -14.40 17.69
CA ILE A 461 -16.22 -15.82 17.74
C ILE A 461 -14.92 -16.54 17.38
N SER A 462 -14.38 -17.36 18.28
CA SER A 462 -13.11 -18.05 18.06
C SER A 462 -13.23 -19.51 18.48
N VAL A 463 -12.74 -20.41 17.62
CA VAL A 463 -12.72 -21.85 17.87
C VAL A 463 -11.39 -22.45 17.44
N THR A 464 -10.91 -23.45 18.17
CA THR A 464 -9.68 -24.17 17.78
C THR A 464 -10.00 -25.20 16.69
N GLY A 465 -9.06 -25.42 15.77
CA GLY A 465 -9.31 -26.40 14.70
C GLY A 465 -9.57 -27.82 15.21
N ALA A 466 -8.98 -28.20 16.35
CA ALA A 466 -9.25 -29.48 17.00
C ALA A 466 -10.74 -29.70 17.34
N GLN A 467 -11.46 -28.63 17.66
CA GLN A 467 -12.89 -28.70 18.01
C GLN A 467 -13.79 -28.85 16.78
N ILE A 468 -13.31 -28.42 15.60
CA ILE A 468 -14.09 -28.41 14.34
C ILE A 468 -13.52 -29.34 13.27
N ALA A 469 -12.62 -30.25 13.64
CA ALA A 469 -11.99 -31.18 12.70
C ALA A 469 -12.85 -32.41 12.37
N SER A 470 -13.69 -32.86 13.31
CA SER A 470 -14.52 -34.04 13.12
C SER A 470 -15.74 -33.75 12.26
N ASP A 471 -16.48 -32.70 12.63
CA ASP A 471 -17.70 -32.32 11.92
C ASP A 471 -18.01 -30.83 12.01
N PHE A 472 -18.95 -30.39 11.18
CA PHE A 472 -19.47 -29.03 11.23
C PHE A 472 -19.99 -28.73 12.64
N THR A 473 -19.47 -27.64 13.20
CA THR A 473 -19.81 -27.20 14.55
C THR A 473 -20.42 -25.82 14.47
N GLY A 474 -21.58 -25.64 15.09
CA GLY A 474 -22.24 -24.35 15.19
C GLY A 474 -21.48 -23.41 16.12
N LEU A 475 -21.25 -22.20 15.65
CA LEU A 475 -20.60 -21.10 16.37
C LEU A 475 -21.55 -19.92 16.41
N SER A 476 -21.57 -19.19 17.53
CA SER A 476 -22.44 -18.02 17.71
C SER A 476 -21.75 -16.95 18.54
N GLY A 477 -22.04 -15.69 18.26
CA GLY A 477 -21.55 -14.54 19.03
C GLY A 477 -22.46 -13.33 18.90
N GLU A 478 -22.41 -12.48 19.92
CA GLU A 478 -23.22 -11.28 20.03
C GLU A 478 -22.37 -10.02 19.88
N PHE A 479 -22.90 -9.01 19.20
CA PHE A 479 -22.24 -7.72 19.04
C PHE A 479 -23.25 -6.59 18.89
N SER A 480 -22.76 -5.35 19.00
CA SER A 480 -23.56 -4.15 18.75
C SER A 480 -22.69 -3.10 18.07
N LEU A 481 -23.32 -2.34 17.17
CA LEU A 481 -22.64 -1.28 16.40
C LEU A 481 -22.92 0.08 17.02
N THR A 482 -21.93 0.96 17.06
CA THR A 482 -22.14 2.33 17.53
C THR A 482 -22.73 3.21 16.41
N GLN A 483 -23.41 4.30 16.78
CA GLN A 483 -23.88 5.27 15.77
C GLN A 483 -22.71 5.85 14.97
N THR A 484 -21.58 6.12 15.63
CA THR A 484 -20.35 6.60 14.99
C THR A 484 -19.85 5.65 13.90
N ALA A 485 -19.93 4.33 14.12
CA ALA A 485 -19.52 3.34 13.13
C ALA A 485 -20.45 3.35 11.90
N LEU A 486 -21.76 3.47 12.11
CA LEU A 486 -22.73 3.58 11.03
C LEU A 486 -22.57 4.87 10.23
N ASP A 487 -22.28 5.99 10.90
CA ASP A 487 -22.10 7.30 10.28
C ASP A 487 -20.75 7.46 9.55
N SER A 488 -19.76 6.61 9.87
CA SER A 488 -18.44 6.64 9.23
C SER A 488 -18.52 6.33 7.72
N ASN A 489 -17.50 6.71 6.96
CA ASN A 489 -17.40 6.32 5.55
C ASN A 489 -16.88 4.87 5.38
N ASN A 490 -16.37 4.24 6.44
CA ASN A 490 -15.84 2.89 6.35
C ASN A 490 -16.96 1.86 6.20
N PRO A 491 -16.80 0.82 5.37
CA PRO A 491 -17.77 -0.25 5.27
C PRO A 491 -17.86 -1.03 6.59
N ILE A 492 -19.04 -1.49 6.96
CA ILE A 492 -19.19 -2.53 8.01
C ILE A 492 -19.10 -3.87 7.31
N ARG A 493 -18.28 -4.80 7.80
CA ARG A 493 -18.15 -6.13 7.19
C ARG A 493 -18.32 -7.21 8.23
N VAL A 494 -18.92 -8.32 7.80
CA VAL A 494 -18.72 -9.61 8.47
C VAL A 494 -17.45 -10.23 7.91
N ILE A 495 -16.56 -10.69 8.78
CA ILE A 495 -15.31 -11.34 8.42
C ILE A 495 -15.30 -12.73 9.03
N ILE A 496 -14.88 -13.70 8.23
CA ILE A 496 -14.58 -15.06 8.67
C ILE A 496 -13.15 -15.34 8.23
N ARG A 497 -12.32 -15.85 9.15
CA ARG A 497 -10.93 -16.16 8.86
C ARG A 497 -10.49 -17.48 9.46
N ALA A 498 -9.69 -18.22 8.70
CA ALA A 498 -9.19 -19.52 9.10
C ALA A 498 -7.66 -19.52 9.06
N LYS A 499 -7.05 -19.98 10.15
CA LYS A 499 -5.61 -20.18 10.27
C LYS A 499 -5.25 -21.61 9.88
N CYS A 500 -4.88 -21.83 8.62
CA CYS A 500 -4.56 -23.13 8.06
C CYS A 500 -3.19 -23.12 7.37
N SER A 501 -2.43 -24.21 7.56
CA SER A 501 -1.18 -24.44 6.83
C SER A 501 -1.46 -24.67 5.34
N ASN A 502 -0.45 -24.44 4.49
CA ASN A 502 -0.58 -24.62 3.04
C ASN A 502 -1.10 -26.02 2.68
N GLY A 503 -2.13 -26.06 1.82
CA GLY A 503 -2.80 -27.29 1.39
C GLY A 503 -3.90 -27.79 2.34
N PHE A 504 -4.19 -27.07 3.43
CA PHE A 504 -5.32 -27.34 4.31
C PHE A 504 -6.33 -26.21 4.24
N VAL A 505 -7.61 -26.58 4.37
CA VAL A 505 -8.75 -25.69 4.19
C VAL A 505 -9.72 -25.79 5.36
N ALA A 506 -10.54 -24.75 5.48
CA ALA A 506 -11.72 -24.70 6.32
C ALA A 506 -12.97 -24.60 5.45
N TRP A 507 -14.06 -25.18 5.92
CA TRP A 507 -15.39 -25.03 5.34
C TRP A 507 -16.30 -24.25 6.27
N VAL A 508 -17.12 -23.39 5.70
CA VAL A 508 -18.09 -22.56 6.40
C VAL A 508 -19.44 -22.68 5.73
N ASP A 509 -20.50 -22.75 6.52
CA ASP A 509 -21.86 -22.93 6.02
C ASP A 509 -22.88 -22.23 6.95
N ASP A 510 -24.09 -21.99 6.43
CA ASP A 510 -25.24 -21.43 7.15
C ASP A 510 -24.90 -20.15 7.98
N VAL A 511 -24.22 -19.19 7.36
CA VAL A 511 -23.89 -17.91 7.99
C VAL A 511 -25.14 -17.04 8.07
N HIS A 512 -25.55 -16.71 9.30
CA HIS A 512 -26.74 -15.92 9.55
C HIS A 512 -26.46 -14.79 10.54
N MET A 513 -27.12 -13.66 10.33
CA MET A 513 -27.10 -12.53 11.26
C MET A 513 -28.53 -12.05 11.50
N GLY A 514 -28.91 -11.97 12.77
CA GLY A 514 -30.25 -11.57 13.20
C GLY A 514 -30.21 -10.67 14.43
N ILE A 515 -31.36 -10.08 14.76
CA ILE A 515 -31.53 -9.34 16.02
C ILE A 515 -31.47 -10.35 17.17
N SER A 516 -30.69 -10.04 18.20
CA SER A 516 -30.63 -10.83 19.42
C SER A 516 -31.88 -10.61 20.27
N ASP A 517 -32.40 -11.68 20.87
CA ASP A 517 -33.60 -11.67 21.73
C ASP A 517 -33.34 -11.14 23.15
#